data_AF-A0A370KZ34-F1
#
_entry.id   AF-A0A370KZ34-F1
#
_cell.length_a   1.000
_cell.length_b   1.000
_cell.length_c   1.000
_cell.angle_alpha   90.00
_cell.angle_beta   90.00
_cell.angle_gamma   90.00
#
_symmetry.space_group_name_H-M   'P 1'
#
loop_
_entity.id
_entity.type
_entity.pdbx_description
1 polymer ?
#
loop_
_entity_poly.entity_id
_entity_poly.type
_entity_poly.pdbx_seq_one_letter_code
_entity_poly.pdbx_strand_id
1 'polypeptide(L)'
;MTFIDQRRATNWVFRGMGSPEWDYTPSVGRLRLDYRLTEEIRVFNAFKKSAGLHLPILPANDWDWLALAQHYGLPTRLLDWTTNPLVAAFFAVSFGPAEKSAFIYAHQITEDDVIDTDADTDPFKIGKVGFLLPDRSVARIVSQRGLFSVHPKPNQPWAPKSFLKDRFEVEPDLRRRFRSRLSTLGIDDAHIYADLAGLCQMLKWRYESGLGIGMLTR
;
A
#
# COMPACT_ATOMS: atom_id res chain seq x y z
N MET A 1 -5.10 -5.71 -22.83
CA MET A 1 -6.43 -5.73 -22.18
C MET A 1 -6.68 -6.98 -21.34
N THR A 2 -6.10 -8.14 -21.67
CA THR A 2 -6.31 -9.44 -20.98
C THR A 2 -6.03 -9.52 -19.47
N PHE A 3 -5.12 -8.73 -18.89
CA PHE A 3 -4.76 -8.86 -17.46
C PHE A 3 -5.89 -8.45 -16.50
N ILE A 4 -6.53 -7.30 -16.73
CA ILE A 4 -7.63 -6.83 -15.88
C ILE A 4 -8.92 -7.61 -16.21
N ASP A 5 -9.15 -7.93 -17.48
CA ASP A 5 -10.34 -8.65 -17.91
C ASP A 5 -10.46 -10.06 -17.31
N GLN A 6 -9.33 -10.70 -17.01
CA GLN A 6 -9.29 -11.98 -16.29
C GLN A 6 -9.52 -11.86 -14.77
N ARG A 7 -9.56 -10.63 -14.23
CA ARG A 7 -9.55 -10.33 -12.77
C ARG A 7 -10.68 -9.37 -12.40
N ARG A 8 -11.89 -9.65 -12.93
CA ARG A 8 -13.12 -8.87 -12.69
C ARG A 8 -13.82 -9.20 -11.37
N ALA A 9 -13.47 -10.32 -10.72
CA ALA A 9 -14.04 -10.70 -9.43
C ALA A 9 -13.61 -9.71 -8.34
N THR A 10 -14.50 -9.43 -7.39
CA THR A 10 -14.30 -8.44 -6.30
C THR A 10 -13.22 -8.84 -5.30
N ASN A 11 -12.70 -10.06 -5.38
CA ASN A 11 -11.70 -10.61 -4.47
C ASN A 11 -10.27 -10.54 -4.99
N TRP A 12 -10.01 -9.71 -6.01
CA TRP A 12 -8.65 -9.43 -6.47
C TRP A 12 -8.11 -8.16 -5.83
N VAL A 13 -6.89 -8.27 -5.33
CA VAL A 13 -6.14 -7.15 -4.74
C VAL A 13 -4.81 -7.01 -5.46
N PHE A 14 -4.34 -5.77 -5.55
CA PHE A 14 -3.20 -5.39 -6.36
C PHE A 14 -2.16 -4.63 -5.54
N ARG A 15 -0.88 -4.82 -5.88
CA ARG A 15 0.23 -4.06 -5.29
C ARG A 15 1.24 -3.69 -6.37
N GLY A 16 1.66 -2.43 -6.37
CA GLY A 16 2.69 -1.91 -7.25
C GLY A 16 4.08 -2.04 -6.63
N MET A 17 5.06 -2.46 -7.42
CA MET A 17 6.46 -2.53 -7.03
C MET A 17 7.34 -1.86 -8.06
N GLY A 18 8.20 -0.98 -7.57
CA GLY A 18 9.05 -0.13 -8.39
C GLY A 18 10.36 -0.74 -8.86
N SER A 19 10.72 -1.91 -8.34
CA SER A 19 11.98 -2.59 -8.64
C SER A 19 11.79 -4.09 -8.52
N PRO A 20 12.43 -4.91 -9.39
CA PRO A 20 12.47 -6.36 -9.25
C PRO A 20 13.23 -6.83 -8.00
N GLU A 21 14.10 -5.98 -7.44
CA GLU A 21 14.93 -6.31 -6.27
C GLU A 21 14.19 -6.12 -4.95
N TRP A 22 13.04 -5.44 -4.98
CA TRP A 22 12.26 -5.27 -3.77
C TRP A 22 11.55 -6.57 -3.44
N ASP A 23 11.63 -6.93 -2.17
CA ASP A 23 10.91 -8.06 -1.62
C ASP A 23 9.63 -7.61 -0.91
N TYR A 24 8.76 -8.57 -0.63
CA TYR A 24 7.54 -8.39 0.17
C TYR A 24 7.83 -8.58 1.64
N THR A 25 8.83 -7.86 2.12
CA THR A 25 9.17 -7.79 3.55
C THR A 25 8.56 -6.51 4.10
N PRO A 26 7.64 -6.58 5.08
CA PRO A 26 7.12 -5.41 5.80
C PRO A 26 8.22 -4.48 6.32
N SER A 27 7.89 -3.21 6.50
CA SER A 27 8.86 -2.17 6.88
C SER A 27 9.57 -2.50 8.20
N VAL A 28 8.87 -3.09 9.18
CA VAL A 28 9.46 -3.47 10.47
C VAL A 28 10.55 -4.53 10.34
N GLY A 29 10.41 -5.50 9.43
CA GLY A 29 11.42 -6.53 9.21
C GLY A 29 12.49 -6.13 8.20
N ARG A 30 12.22 -5.15 7.34
CA ARG A 30 13.18 -4.60 6.38
C ARG A 30 14.21 -3.68 7.03
N LEU A 31 13.77 -2.85 7.99
CA LEU A 31 14.62 -1.84 8.62
C LEU A 31 15.58 -2.41 9.68
N ARG A 32 15.32 -3.62 10.17
CA ARG A 32 16.14 -4.26 11.21
C ARG A 32 16.49 -5.70 10.84
N LEU A 33 17.79 -5.95 10.65
CA LEU A 33 18.34 -7.29 10.45
C LEU A 33 18.09 -8.21 11.66
N ASP A 34 18.06 -7.64 12.87
CA ASP A 34 17.84 -8.33 14.14
C ASP A 34 16.40 -8.19 14.65
N TYR A 35 15.41 -8.35 13.76
CA TYR A 35 13.99 -8.20 14.13
C TYR A 35 13.61 -9.00 15.39
N ARG A 36 12.98 -8.32 16.34
CA ARG A 36 12.44 -8.90 17.58
C ARG A 36 11.00 -8.45 17.77
N LEU A 37 10.10 -9.42 17.92
CA LEU A 37 8.69 -9.19 18.19
C LEU A 37 8.47 -8.27 19.40
N THR A 38 9.28 -8.43 20.46
CA THR A 38 9.19 -7.62 21.67
C THR A 38 9.43 -6.14 21.41
N GLU A 39 10.32 -5.79 20.48
CA GLU A 39 10.59 -4.38 20.14
C GLU A 39 9.48 -3.79 19.28
N GLU A 40 8.93 -4.55 18.33
CA GLU A 40 7.75 -4.11 17.56
C GLU A 40 6.58 -3.80 18.49
N ILE A 41 6.27 -4.70 19.43
CA ILE A 41 5.21 -4.51 20.42
C ILE A 41 5.48 -3.28 21.31
N ARG A 42 6.74 -3.03 21.70
CA ARG A 42 7.10 -1.85 22.50
C ARG A 42 6.86 -0.55 21.72
N VAL A 43 7.32 -0.50 20.47
CA VAL A 43 7.14 0.67 19.60
C VAL A 43 5.65 0.90 19.33
N PHE A 44 4.89 -0.15 19.05
CA PHE A 44 3.43 -0.09 18.87
C PHE A 44 2.72 0.46 20.12
N ASN A 45 3.04 -0.06 21.30
CA ASN A 45 2.46 0.41 22.55
C ASN A 45 2.85 1.86 22.90
N ALA A 46 4.09 2.26 22.57
CA ALA A 46 4.51 3.65 22.70
C ALA A 46 3.70 4.57 21.77
N PHE A 47 3.50 4.15 20.51
CA PHE A 47 2.65 4.87 19.56
C PHE A 47 1.22 5.03 20.09
N LYS A 48 0.57 3.96 20.55
CA LYS A 48 -0.78 4.04 21.13
C LYS A 48 -0.88 5.05 22.27
N LYS A 49 0.10 5.05 23.19
CA LYS A 49 0.14 5.97 24.34
C LYS A 49 0.32 7.43 23.92
N SER A 50 1.16 7.70 22.93
CA SER A 50 1.48 9.06 22.51
C SER A 50 0.47 9.63 21.51
N ALA A 51 0.05 8.83 20.52
CA ALA A 51 -0.84 9.26 19.45
C ALA A 51 -2.25 9.58 19.95
N GLY A 52 -2.72 8.95 21.04
CA GLY A 52 -4.04 9.22 21.60
C GLY A 52 -4.28 10.68 21.99
N LEU A 53 -3.22 11.45 22.27
CA LEU A 53 -3.31 12.89 22.56
C LEU A 53 -3.54 13.76 21.32
N HIS A 54 -3.30 13.22 20.13
CA HIS A 54 -3.36 13.93 18.86
C HIS A 54 -4.56 13.52 18.00
N LEU A 55 -5.36 12.55 18.46
CA LEU A 55 -6.46 11.98 17.70
C LEU A 55 -7.81 12.46 18.24
N PRO A 56 -8.70 13.00 17.39
CA PRO A 56 -10.03 13.40 17.83
C PRO A 56 -10.92 12.19 18.19
N ILE A 57 -10.64 11.03 17.58
CA ILE A 57 -11.34 9.76 17.81
C ILE A 57 -10.28 8.67 17.94
N LEU A 58 -10.36 7.88 19.00
CA LEU A 58 -9.42 6.79 19.22
C LEU A 58 -9.83 5.56 18.39
N PRO A 59 -8.85 4.86 17.77
CA PRO A 59 -9.06 3.55 17.17
C PRO A 59 -9.69 2.55 18.16
N ALA A 60 -10.60 1.71 17.68
CA ALA A 60 -11.42 0.84 18.53
C ALA A 60 -10.66 -0.41 19.03
N ASN A 61 -9.77 -0.95 18.20
CA ASN A 61 -9.01 -2.16 18.48
C ASN A 61 -7.54 -2.04 18.03
N ASP A 62 -6.74 -3.06 18.32
CA ASP A 62 -5.31 -3.07 17.98
C ASP A 62 -5.05 -3.12 16.46
N TRP A 63 -5.98 -3.65 15.67
CA TRP A 63 -5.90 -3.63 14.21
C TRP A 63 -6.01 -2.22 13.65
N ASP A 64 -6.98 -1.43 14.12
CA ASP A 64 -7.17 -0.05 13.72
C ASP A 64 -5.96 0.80 14.14
N TRP A 65 -5.44 0.57 15.35
CA TRP A 65 -4.20 1.21 15.81
C TRP A 65 -3.01 0.86 14.90
N LEU A 66 -2.91 -0.39 14.45
CA LEU A 66 -1.83 -0.84 13.57
C LEU A 66 -1.95 -0.25 12.16
N ALA A 67 -3.16 -0.18 11.62
CA ALA A 67 -3.45 0.50 10.35
C ALA A 67 -3.11 1.99 10.42
N LEU A 68 -3.47 2.65 11.53
CA LEU A 68 -3.14 4.06 11.76
C LEU A 68 -1.62 4.28 11.87
N ALA A 69 -0.93 3.40 12.59
CA ALA A 69 0.52 3.44 12.71
C ALA A 69 1.20 3.34 11.33
N GLN A 70 0.76 2.42 10.48
CA GLN A 70 1.24 2.26 9.10
C GLN A 70 0.97 3.52 8.27
N HIS A 71 -0.22 4.13 8.39
CA HIS A 71 -0.55 5.36 7.67
C HIS A 71 0.40 6.51 7.97
N TYR A 72 0.78 6.70 9.25
CA TYR A 72 1.74 7.72 9.66
C TYR A 72 3.21 7.30 9.51
N GLY A 73 3.48 6.17 8.85
CA GLY A 73 4.83 5.73 8.50
C GLY A 73 5.61 5.03 9.62
N LEU A 74 4.94 4.59 10.69
CA LEU A 74 5.57 3.74 11.69
C LEU A 74 5.96 2.41 11.02
N PRO A 75 7.14 1.84 11.31
CA PRO A 75 7.46 0.50 10.83
C PRO A 75 6.49 -0.53 11.41
N THR A 76 5.75 -1.23 10.54
CA THR A 76 4.78 -2.26 10.95
C THR A 76 4.99 -3.55 10.18
N ARG A 77 4.28 -4.60 10.61
CA ARG A 77 4.12 -5.89 9.91
C ARG A 77 3.10 -5.86 8.75
N LEU A 78 2.60 -4.68 8.38
CA LEU A 78 1.64 -4.53 7.30
C LEU A 78 2.34 -4.31 5.95
N LEU A 79 1.69 -4.76 4.87
CA LEU A 79 1.95 -4.29 3.51
C LEU A 79 0.65 -3.77 2.91
N ASP A 80 0.75 -2.65 2.20
CA ASP A 80 -0.35 -2.00 1.52
C ASP A 80 -0.79 -2.74 0.25
N TRP A 81 -2.08 -2.93 0.09
CA TRP A 81 -2.71 -3.46 -1.10
C TRP A 81 -3.85 -2.54 -1.51
N THR A 82 -4.29 -2.67 -2.75
CA THR A 82 -5.45 -1.93 -3.23
C THR A 82 -6.35 -2.79 -4.09
N THR A 83 -7.66 -2.58 -4.01
CA THR A 83 -8.60 -3.18 -4.97
C THR A 83 -8.60 -2.46 -6.33
N ASN A 84 -7.90 -1.32 -6.46
CA ASN A 84 -7.82 -0.56 -7.70
C ASN A 84 -6.50 -0.83 -8.44
N PRO A 85 -6.51 -1.53 -9.59
CA PRO A 85 -5.29 -1.83 -10.34
C PRO A 85 -4.56 -0.58 -10.84
N LEU A 86 -5.27 0.55 -11.05
CA LEU A 86 -4.63 1.80 -11.46
C LEU A 86 -3.85 2.45 -10.32
N VAL A 87 -4.33 2.30 -9.08
CA VAL A 87 -3.59 2.75 -7.89
C VAL A 87 -2.32 1.90 -7.71
N ALA A 88 -2.42 0.58 -7.91
CA ALA A 88 -1.23 -0.28 -7.91
C ALA A 88 -0.25 0.10 -9.04
N ALA A 89 -0.76 0.39 -10.24
CA ALA A 89 0.07 0.86 -11.36
C ALA A 89 0.79 2.18 -11.03
N PHE A 90 0.09 3.12 -10.39
CA PHE A 90 0.67 4.36 -9.88
C PHE A 90 1.87 4.05 -8.97
N PHE A 91 1.69 3.20 -7.95
CA PHE A 91 2.78 2.86 -7.04
C PHE A 91 3.95 2.13 -7.74
N ALA A 92 3.66 1.29 -8.72
CA ALA A 92 4.69 0.61 -9.48
C ALA A 92 5.58 1.61 -10.23
N VAL A 93 5.01 2.61 -10.90
CA VAL A 93 5.80 3.51 -11.77
C VAL A 93 6.34 4.75 -11.05
N SER A 94 5.71 5.20 -9.96
CA SER A 94 6.14 6.39 -9.20
C SER A 94 7.35 6.16 -8.32
N PHE A 95 7.56 4.92 -7.88
CA PHE A 95 8.58 4.59 -6.90
C PHE A 95 9.64 3.68 -7.53
N GLY A 96 10.88 3.79 -7.04
CA GLY A 96 11.99 2.97 -7.51
C GLY A 96 12.75 3.58 -8.69
N PRO A 97 13.89 2.97 -9.07
CA PRO A 97 14.76 3.51 -10.11
C PRO A 97 14.08 3.49 -11.48
N ALA A 98 14.17 4.59 -12.24
CA ALA A 98 13.55 4.70 -13.56
C ALA A 98 14.10 3.68 -14.59
N GLU A 99 15.35 3.26 -14.42
CA GLU A 99 16.06 2.30 -15.29
C GLU A 99 15.66 0.84 -15.04
N LYS A 100 14.80 0.56 -14.05
CA LYS A 100 14.38 -0.81 -13.70
C LYS A 100 12.91 -1.05 -14.02
N SER A 101 12.59 -2.28 -14.42
CA SER A 101 11.21 -2.71 -14.61
C SER A 101 10.40 -2.50 -13.34
N ALA A 102 9.14 -2.11 -13.52
CA ALA A 102 8.15 -2.10 -12.44
C ALA A 102 7.19 -3.28 -12.61
N PHE A 103 6.53 -3.68 -11.53
CA PHE A 103 5.58 -4.78 -11.54
C PHE A 103 4.29 -4.40 -10.83
N ILE A 104 3.17 -4.80 -11.42
CA ILE A 104 1.86 -4.76 -10.81
C ILE A 104 1.47 -6.20 -10.51
N TYR A 105 1.41 -6.55 -9.25
CA TYR A 105 1.04 -7.88 -8.81
C TYR A 105 -0.44 -7.93 -8.48
N ALA A 106 -1.06 -9.07 -8.78
CA ALA A 106 -2.42 -9.38 -8.41
C ALA A 106 -2.43 -10.62 -7.52
N HIS A 107 -3.26 -10.59 -6.48
CA HIS A 107 -3.48 -11.70 -5.58
C HIS A 107 -4.98 -11.86 -5.37
N GLN A 108 -5.44 -13.10 -5.35
CA GLN A 108 -6.84 -13.40 -5.06
C GLN A 108 -6.96 -13.72 -3.58
N ILE A 109 -7.85 -13.02 -2.89
CA ILE A 109 -8.17 -13.26 -1.48
C ILE A 109 -9.42 -14.13 -1.36
N THR A 110 -9.45 -15.00 -0.37
CA THR A 110 -10.63 -15.77 0.03
C THR A 110 -11.14 -15.28 1.38
N GLU A 111 -12.34 -15.69 1.78
CA GLU A 111 -12.89 -15.34 3.10
C GLU A 111 -11.98 -15.83 4.23
N ASP A 112 -11.36 -17.02 4.07
CA ASP A 112 -10.38 -17.58 5.02
C ASP A 112 -9.10 -16.75 5.16
N ASP A 113 -8.80 -15.88 4.19
CA ASP A 113 -7.64 -15.00 4.23
C ASP A 113 -7.94 -13.68 4.95
N VAL A 114 -9.22 -13.32 5.11
CA VAL A 114 -9.63 -12.08 5.77
C VAL A 114 -9.54 -12.25 7.28
N ILE A 115 -8.90 -11.29 7.95
CA ILE A 115 -8.82 -11.27 9.42
C ILE A 115 -10.17 -10.85 9.99
N ASP A 116 -10.75 -11.71 10.82
CA ASP A 116 -11.85 -11.35 11.70
C ASP A 116 -11.29 -10.62 12.92
N THR A 117 -11.45 -9.29 12.94
CA THR A 117 -10.87 -8.44 13.99
C THR A 117 -11.50 -8.65 15.37
N ASP A 118 -12.70 -9.23 15.42
CA ASP A 118 -13.42 -9.51 16.68
C ASP A 118 -12.98 -10.86 17.25
N ALA A 119 -12.75 -11.86 16.39
CA ALA A 119 -12.23 -13.16 16.80
C ALA A 119 -10.71 -13.13 17.09
N ASP A 120 -9.93 -12.53 16.19
CA ASP A 120 -8.46 -12.45 16.26
C ASP A 120 -8.01 -11.09 16.81
N THR A 121 -8.23 -10.84 18.10
CA THR A 121 -8.00 -9.50 18.69
C THR A 121 -6.54 -9.03 18.73
N ASP A 122 -5.55 -9.92 18.65
CA ASP A 122 -4.12 -9.60 18.81
C ASP A 122 -3.35 -9.72 17.47
N PRO A 123 -2.96 -8.59 16.83
CA PRO A 123 -2.25 -8.60 15.55
C PRO A 123 -0.85 -9.20 15.61
N PHE A 124 -0.32 -9.42 16.82
CA PHE A 124 1.00 -9.98 17.04
C PHE A 124 1.02 -11.50 17.15
N LYS A 125 -0.16 -12.15 17.26
CA LYS A 125 -0.31 -13.60 17.46
C LYS A 125 -0.81 -14.39 16.25
N ILE A 126 -0.96 -13.74 15.10
CA ILE A 126 -1.40 -14.40 13.86
C ILE A 126 -0.46 -15.56 13.46
N GLY A 127 -1.04 -16.65 12.97
CA GLY A 127 -0.30 -17.86 12.55
C GLY A 127 0.03 -17.93 11.06
N LYS A 128 -0.71 -17.20 10.22
CA LYS A 128 -0.54 -17.12 8.76
C LYS A 128 -0.66 -15.69 8.28
N VAL A 129 -0.24 -15.43 7.04
CA VAL A 129 -0.51 -14.14 6.40
C VAL A 129 -2.03 -14.02 6.21
N GLY A 130 -2.60 -12.90 6.64
CA GLY A 130 -4.01 -12.57 6.46
C GLY A 130 -4.18 -11.16 5.91
N PHE A 131 -5.39 -10.80 5.55
CA PHE A 131 -5.77 -9.51 4.98
C PHE A 131 -6.71 -8.76 5.92
N LEU A 132 -6.26 -7.60 6.38
CA LEU A 132 -7.04 -6.65 7.14
C LEU A 132 -7.76 -5.70 6.19
N LEU A 133 -9.09 -5.68 6.29
CA LEU A 133 -9.95 -4.68 5.68
C LEU A 133 -10.22 -3.59 6.72
N PRO A 134 -9.57 -2.41 6.64
CA PRO A 134 -9.73 -1.38 7.66
C PRO A 134 -11.16 -0.86 7.67
N ASP A 135 -11.68 -0.59 8.88
CA ASP A 135 -13.03 -0.07 9.04
C ASP A 135 -13.15 1.35 8.46
N ARG A 136 -14.36 1.73 8.02
CA ARG A 136 -14.61 2.96 7.26
C ARG A 136 -14.27 4.24 8.02
N SER A 137 -14.23 4.18 9.35
CA SER A 137 -13.81 5.27 10.24
C SER A 137 -12.31 5.59 10.07
N VAL A 138 -11.48 4.55 9.97
CA VAL A 138 -10.05 4.62 9.64
C VAL A 138 -9.83 4.84 8.14
N ALA A 139 -10.76 4.42 7.28
CA ALA A 139 -10.70 4.64 5.83
C ALA A 139 -10.91 6.11 5.38
N ARG A 140 -11.21 7.03 6.30
CA ARG A 140 -11.07 8.48 6.02
C ARG A 140 -9.62 8.93 6.09
N ILE A 141 -8.78 8.18 6.79
CA ILE A 141 -7.34 8.39 6.97
C ILE A 141 -6.56 7.55 5.94
N VAL A 142 -6.99 6.31 5.69
CA VAL A 142 -6.43 5.40 4.68
C VAL A 142 -7.33 5.41 3.45
N SER A 143 -6.82 5.78 2.27
CA SER A 143 -7.56 5.78 0.98
C SER A 143 -8.66 4.70 0.87
N GLN A 144 -9.86 5.06 0.42
CA GLN A 144 -11.09 4.24 0.40
C GLN A 144 -10.99 2.86 -0.30
N ARG A 145 -9.87 2.57 -0.98
CA ARG A 145 -9.63 1.30 -1.68
C ARG A 145 -8.34 0.60 -1.23
N GLY A 146 -7.81 0.99 -0.08
CA GLY A 146 -6.64 0.39 0.57
C GLY A 146 -7.04 -0.74 1.51
N LEU A 147 -6.25 -1.79 1.53
CA LEU A 147 -6.30 -2.87 2.52
C LEU A 147 -4.86 -3.27 2.87
N PHE A 148 -4.68 -4.08 3.92
CA PHE A 148 -3.35 -4.48 4.35
C PHE A 148 -3.22 -6.00 4.44
N SER A 149 -2.10 -6.55 3.96
CA SER A 149 -1.71 -7.90 4.37
C SER A 149 -0.91 -7.81 5.66
N VAL A 150 -1.19 -8.68 6.63
CA VAL A 150 -0.54 -8.75 7.93
C VAL A 150 0.36 -9.98 7.97
N HIS A 151 1.60 -9.80 8.40
CA HIS A 151 2.62 -10.85 8.29
C HIS A 151 3.03 -11.39 9.67
N PRO A 152 2.93 -12.71 9.93
CA PRO A 152 3.34 -13.30 11.20
C PRO A 152 4.87 -13.28 11.38
N LYS A 153 5.60 -13.34 10.26
CA LYS A 153 7.07 -13.27 10.20
C LYS A 153 7.49 -12.10 9.31
N PRO A 154 7.38 -10.85 9.79
CA PRO A 154 7.58 -9.67 8.95
C PRO A 154 9.03 -9.46 8.51
N ASN A 155 9.98 -10.23 9.03
CA ASN A 155 11.38 -10.26 8.63
C ASN A 155 11.69 -11.31 7.55
N GLN A 156 10.68 -12.01 7.02
CA GLN A 156 10.83 -12.96 5.94
C GLN A 156 10.06 -12.48 4.72
N PRO A 157 10.66 -12.51 3.51
CA PRO A 157 9.96 -12.17 2.29
C PRO A 157 8.72 -13.05 2.08
N TRP A 158 7.56 -12.44 1.85
CA TRP A 158 6.37 -13.18 1.45
C TRP A 158 6.33 -13.40 -0.06
N ALA A 159 6.51 -14.64 -0.51
CA ALA A 159 6.53 -14.98 -1.93
C ALA A 159 5.47 -16.05 -2.27
N PRO A 160 4.18 -15.72 -2.30
CA PRO A 160 3.15 -16.66 -2.74
C PRO A 160 3.37 -17.05 -4.21
N LYS A 161 3.16 -18.32 -4.53
CA LYS A 161 3.37 -18.86 -5.89
C LYS A 161 2.58 -18.11 -6.97
N SER A 162 1.45 -17.50 -6.60
CA SER A 162 0.62 -16.70 -7.52
C SER A 162 1.37 -15.49 -8.08
N PHE A 163 2.34 -14.89 -7.37
CA PHE A 163 3.05 -13.70 -7.85
C PHE A 163 3.88 -13.94 -9.12
N LEU A 164 4.25 -15.20 -9.40
CA LEU A 164 4.93 -15.53 -10.65
C LEU A 164 3.98 -15.56 -11.85
N LYS A 165 2.71 -15.92 -11.62
CA LYS A 165 1.69 -16.08 -12.66
C LYS A 165 0.85 -14.82 -12.86
N ASP A 166 0.55 -14.13 -11.78
CA ASP A 166 -0.42 -13.04 -11.71
C ASP A 166 0.27 -11.68 -11.53
N ARG A 167 1.21 -11.37 -12.45
CA ARG A 167 1.89 -10.07 -12.49
C ARG A 167 1.84 -9.44 -13.88
N PHE A 168 1.92 -8.12 -13.91
CA PHE A 168 2.08 -7.32 -15.12
C PHE A 168 3.38 -6.52 -15.01
N GLU A 169 4.27 -6.69 -15.97
CA GLU A 169 5.54 -5.97 -16.04
C GLU A 169 5.37 -4.65 -16.80
N VAL A 170 5.95 -3.59 -16.26
CA VAL A 170 6.10 -2.29 -16.92
C VAL A 170 7.58 -2.11 -17.19
N GLU A 171 7.95 -2.23 -18.47
CA GLU A 171 9.31 -1.99 -18.95
C GLU A 171 9.82 -0.58 -18.55
N PRO A 172 11.12 -0.42 -18.28
CA PRO A 172 11.72 0.86 -17.87
C PRO A 172 11.29 2.05 -18.77
N ASP A 173 11.39 1.86 -20.09
CA ASP A 173 11.08 2.89 -21.09
C ASP A 173 9.60 3.32 -21.09
N LEU A 174 8.71 2.44 -20.63
CA LEU A 174 7.28 2.69 -20.59
C LEU A 174 6.85 3.40 -19.30
N ARG A 175 7.67 3.44 -18.25
CA ARG A 175 7.29 3.98 -16.93
C ARG A 175 6.80 5.42 -17.01
N ARG A 176 7.55 6.30 -17.68
CA ARG A 176 7.18 7.72 -17.84
C ARG A 176 5.86 7.87 -18.59
N ARG A 177 5.67 7.09 -19.66
CA ARG A 177 4.43 7.10 -20.44
C ARG A 177 3.25 6.57 -19.63
N PHE A 178 3.44 5.50 -18.87
CA PHE A 178 2.44 4.95 -17.95
C PHE A 178 2.02 5.99 -16.92
N ARG A 179 2.98 6.65 -16.28
CA ARG A 179 2.74 7.72 -15.31
C ARG A 179 1.89 8.86 -15.90
N SER A 180 2.24 9.32 -17.10
CA SER A 180 1.49 10.36 -17.81
C SER A 180 0.05 9.94 -18.14
N ARG A 181 -0.15 8.69 -18.57
CA ARG A 181 -1.49 8.15 -18.85
C ARG A 181 -2.32 8.00 -17.57
N LEU A 182 -1.74 7.55 -16.46
CA LEU A 182 -2.43 7.48 -15.17
C LEU A 182 -2.90 8.86 -14.71
N SER A 183 -2.04 9.89 -14.80
CA SER A 183 -2.45 11.25 -14.47
C SER A 183 -3.57 11.77 -15.37
N THR A 184 -3.55 11.44 -16.67
CA THR A 184 -4.65 11.78 -17.60
C THR A 184 -5.98 11.11 -17.20
N LEU A 185 -5.91 9.92 -16.60
CA LEU A 185 -7.07 9.19 -16.07
C LEU A 185 -7.48 9.64 -14.65
N GLY A 186 -6.85 10.70 -14.11
CA GLY A 186 -7.14 11.22 -12.77
C GLY A 186 -6.49 10.40 -11.63
N ILE A 187 -5.53 9.53 -11.94
CA ILE A 187 -4.75 8.79 -10.94
C ILE A 187 -3.40 9.48 -10.79
N ASP A 188 -3.35 10.50 -9.95
CA ASP A 188 -2.17 11.31 -9.64
C ASP A 188 -1.98 11.50 -8.12
N ASP A 189 -0.89 12.17 -7.71
CA ASP A 189 -0.51 12.27 -6.30
C ASP A 189 -1.60 12.93 -5.45
N ALA A 190 -2.32 13.91 -6.02
CA ALA A 190 -3.42 14.57 -5.34
C ALA A 190 -4.60 13.60 -5.10
N HIS A 191 -4.91 12.74 -6.07
CA HIS A 191 -5.92 11.69 -5.90
C HIS A 191 -5.50 10.62 -4.87
N ILE A 192 -4.22 10.21 -4.88
CA ILE A 192 -3.72 9.12 -4.04
C ILE A 192 -3.61 9.53 -2.56
N TYR A 193 -3.02 10.69 -2.28
CA TYR A 193 -2.78 11.13 -0.89
C TYR A 193 -3.92 11.99 -0.33
N ALA A 194 -4.72 12.62 -1.20
CA ALA A 194 -5.86 13.44 -0.82
C ALA A 194 -5.54 14.55 0.21
N ASP A 195 -4.30 15.03 0.23
CA ASP A 195 -3.80 16.04 1.15
C ASP A 195 -3.00 17.13 0.39
N LEU A 196 -2.59 18.16 1.13
CA LEU A 196 -1.82 19.27 0.56
C LEU A 196 -0.46 18.80 0.03
N ALA A 197 0.18 17.82 0.68
CA ALA A 197 1.44 17.25 0.24
C ALA A 197 1.29 16.55 -1.13
N GLY A 198 0.20 15.81 -1.33
CA GLY A 198 -0.14 15.17 -2.59
C GLY A 198 -0.43 16.17 -3.71
N LEU A 199 -1.15 17.27 -3.41
CA LEU A 199 -1.35 18.35 -4.37
C LEU A 199 -0.01 18.97 -4.82
N CYS A 200 0.87 19.29 -3.87
CA CYS A 200 2.19 19.82 -4.17
C CYS A 200 3.04 18.85 -5.01
N GLN A 201 3.03 17.56 -4.68
CA GLN A 201 3.74 16.52 -5.45
C GLN A 201 3.21 16.42 -6.88
N MET A 202 1.89 16.42 -7.07
CA MET A 202 1.26 16.39 -8.38
C MET A 202 1.69 17.60 -9.22
N LEU A 203 1.62 18.81 -8.65
CA LEU A 203 1.98 20.05 -9.34
C LEU A 203 3.47 20.07 -9.73
N LYS A 204 4.34 19.66 -8.81
CA LYS A 204 5.79 19.53 -9.07
C LYS A 204 6.04 18.56 -10.22
N TRP A 205 5.44 17.37 -10.18
CA TRP A 205 5.62 16.37 -11.22
C TRP A 205 5.12 16.86 -12.59
N ARG A 206 3.99 17.58 -12.65
CA ARG A 206 3.48 18.17 -13.90
C ARG A 206 4.45 19.21 -14.47
N TYR A 207 5.00 20.08 -13.61
CA TYR A 207 6.01 21.06 -13.98
C TYR A 207 7.27 20.41 -14.55
N GLU A 208 7.85 19.43 -13.85
CA GLU A 208 9.05 18.70 -14.29
C GLU A 208 8.81 17.91 -15.59
N SER A 209 7.58 17.43 -15.82
CA SER A 209 7.22 16.64 -17.00
C SER A 209 6.82 17.49 -18.21
N GLY A 210 6.83 18.83 -18.10
CA GLY A 210 6.37 19.72 -19.15
C GLY A 210 4.87 19.57 -19.48
N LEU A 211 4.09 19.00 -18.55
CA LEU A 211 2.64 18.85 -18.70
C LEU A 211 1.99 20.17 -18.27
N GLY A 212 1.21 20.77 -19.17
CA GLY A 212 0.54 22.05 -18.91
C GLY A 212 -0.24 22.02 -17.60
N ILE A 213 0.06 22.97 -16.72
CA ILE A 213 -0.75 23.29 -15.55
C ILE A 213 -1.88 24.14 -16.13
N GLY A 214 -3.04 23.53 -16.39
CA GLY A 214 -4.12 24.15 -17.17
C GLY A 214 -4.40 25.61 -16.81
N MET A 215 -3.79 26.53 -17.54
CA MET A 215 -4.43 27.77 -17.94
C MET A 215 -4.97 27.47 -19.33
N LEU A 216 -6.29 27.27 -19.42
CA LEU A 216 -6.97 27.68 -20.63
C LEU A 216 -6.72 29.18 -20.74
N THR A 217 -5.71 29.56 -21.52
CA THR A 217 -5.63 30.92 -22.07
C THR A 217 -6.98 31.22 -22.70
N ARG A 218 -7.66 32.22 -22.14
CA ARG A 218 -8.88 32.80 -22.72
C ARG A 218 -8.61 33.32 -24.12
#